data_AF-A0A9D2EFZ5-F1
#
_entry.id   AF-A0A9D2EFZ5-F1
#
_cell.length_a   1.000
_cell.length_b   1.000
_cell.length_c   1.000
_cell.angle_alpha   90.00
_cell.angle_beta   90.00
_cell.angle_gamma   90.00
#
_symmetry.space_group_name_H-M   'P 1'
#
loop_
_entity.id
_entity.type
_entity.pdbx_description
1 polymer ?
#
loop_
_entity_poly.entity_id
_entity_poly.type
_entity_poly.pdbx_seq_one_letter_code
_entity_poly.pdbx_strand_id
1 'polypeptide(L)' 'MKNTKRFTTTAAVAATFLLAGGLTACGGGDGGDGGGEGGGLEDSYVVATDTAFVPFEFEEDGEYVGFDIDIINE' A
#
# COMPACT_ATOMS: atom_id res chain seq x y z
N MET A 1 6.66 -18.17 46.75
CA MET A 1 7.83 -17.69 45.96
C MET A 1 8.31 -18.65 44.85
N LYS A 2 7.68 -19.81 44.61
CA LYS A 2 8.13 -20.77 43.56
C LYS A 2 7.37 -20.61 42.23
N ASN A 3 6.21 -19.95 42.25
CA ASN A 3 5.28 -19.90 41.11
C ASN A 3 5.53 -18.67 40.21
N THR A 4 6.07 -17.59 40.77
CA THR A 4 6.43 -16.37 40.03
C THR A 4 7.60 -16.63 39.08
N LYS A 5 8.58 -17.45 39.49
CA LYS A 5 9.73 -17.82 38.64
C LYS A 5 9.32 -18.67 37.44
N ARG A 6 8.33 -19.55 37.60
CA ARG A 6 7.80 -20.39 36.51
C ARG A 6 6.96 -19.58 35.52
N PHE A 7 6.21 -18.60 36.00
CA PHE A 7 5.45 -17.68 35.15
C PHE A 7 6.36 -16.77 34.31
N THR A 8 7.44 -16.24 34.89
CA THR A 8 8.42 -15.42 34.15
C THR A 8 9.22 -16.22 33.12
N THR A 9 9.57 -17.49 33.41
CA THR A 9 10.29 -18.35 32.45
C THR A 9 9.40 -18.77 31.27
N THR A 10 8.12 -19.10 31.50
CA THR A 10 7.20 -19.46 30.41
C THR A 10 6.87 -18.26 29.52
N ALA A 11 6.72 -17.08 30.09
CA ALA A 11 6.51 -15.84 29.31
C ALA A 11 7.74 -15.48 28.46
N ALA A 12 8.95 -15.66 28.98
CA ALA A 12 10.18 -15.40 28.23
C ALA A 12 10.36 -16.36 27.04
N VAL A 13 10.04 -17.65 27.20
CA VAL A 13 10.13 -18.64 26.11
C VAL A 13 9.09 -18.37 25.01
N ALA A 14 7.87 -17.97 25.39
CA ALA A 14 6.82 -17.62 24.43
C ALA A 14 7.16 -16.35 23.62
N ALA A 15 7.75 -15.34 24.26
CA ALA A 15 8.19 -14.11 23.59
C ALA A 15 9.35 -14.36 22.60
N THR A 16 10.30 -15.24 22.94
CA THR A 16 11.39 -15.62 22.04
C THR A 16 10.91 -16.41 20.83
N PHE A 17 9.87 -17.26 20.98
CA PHE A 17 9.27 -17.99 19.86
C PHE A 17 8.53 -17.07 18.87
N LEU A 18 7.85 -16.04 19.38
CA LEU A 18 7.16 -15.04 18.55
C LEU A 18 8.13 -14.14 17.78
N LEU A 19 9.25 -13.74 18.39
CA LEU A 19 10.28 -12.96 17.69
C LEU A 19 11.04 -13.78 16.63
N ALA A 20 11.31 -15.05 16.88
CA ALA A 20 11.97 -15.92 15.90
C ALA A 20 11.07 -16.21 14.68
N GLY A 21 9.74 -16.22 14.85
CA GLY A 21 8.78 -16.41 13.76
C GLY A 21 8.56 -15.16 12.87
N GLY A 22 8.84 -13.95 13.36
CA GLY A 22 8.62 -12.71 12.60
C GLY A 22 9.74 -12.34 11.63
N LEU A 23 10.95 -12.87 11.81
CA LEU A 23 12.13 -12.48 11.02
C LEU A 23 12.30 -13.27 9.71
N THR A 24 11.51 -14.32 9.48
CA THR A 24 11.54 -15.13 8.24
C THR A 24 10.65 -14.59 7.12
N ALA A 25 9.92 -13.49 7.33
CA ALA A 25 8.95 -12.97 6.37
C ALA A 25 9.54 -12.13 5.21
N CYS A 26 10.86 -11.90 5.19
CA CYS A 26 11.56 -11.27 4.06
C CYS A 26 12.40 -12.28 3.25
N GLY A 27 12.00 -13.57 3.27
CA GLY A 27 12.78 -14.66 2.70
C GLY A 27 11.94 -15.84 2.24
N GLY A 28 10.93 -15.59 1.39
CA GLY A 28 10.33 -16.60 0.50
C GLY A 28 9.41 -17.64 1.15
N GLY A 29 8.10 -17.50 0.91
CA GLY A 29 7.12 -18.54 1.19
C GLY A 29 5.76 -17.96 1.54
N ASP A 30 4.79 -18.24 0.67
CA ASP A 30 3.36 -17.92 0.73
C ASP A 30 2.71 -18.04 2.12
N GLY A 31 1.86 -17.06 2.46
CA GLY A 31 0.91 -17.14 3.57
C GLY A 31 1.15 -16.16 4.72
N GLY A 32 0.52 -15.00 4.65
CA GLY A 32 0.43 -14.06 5.78
C GLY A 32 -0.29 -12.78 5.38
N ASP A 33 -1.62 -12.81 5.47
CA ASP A 33 -2.56 -11.69 5.41
C ASP A 33 -2.14 -10.60 6.41
N GLY A 34 -1.26 -9.71 5.94
CA GLY A 34 -0.87 -8.51 6.63
C GLY A 34 -1.92 -7.47 6.36
N GLY A 35 -2.74 -7.18 7.38
CA GLY A 35 -3.71 -6.08 7.39
C GLY A 35 -3.02 -4.76 7.06
N GLY A 36 -2.95 -4.45 5.78
CA GLY A 36 -2.80 -3.11 5.24
C GLY A 36 -4.19 -2.65 4.84
N GLU A 37 -4.71 -1.63 5.51
CA GLU A 37 -5.83 -0.86 4.98
C GLU A 37 -5.48 -0.47 3.53
N GLY A 38 -6.29 -0.99 2.61
CA GLY A 38 -5.94 -1.14 1.21
C GLY A 38 -5.65 0.18 0.52
N GLY A 39 -4.37 0.48 0.32
CA GLY A 39 -3.90 1.33 -0.77
C GLY A 39 -3.82 0.54 -2.07
N GLY A 40 -4.91 -0.13 -2.45
CA GLY A 40 -5.03 -0.67 -3.80
C GLY A 40 -5.01 0.49 -4.78
N LEU A 41 -4.38 0.30 -5.94
CA LEU A 41 -4.54 1.25 -7.04
C LEU A 41 -6.02 1.30 -7.41
N GLU A 42 -6.58 2.51 -7.51
CA GLU A 42 -7.95 2.68 -7.98
C GLU A 42 -8.01 2.40 -9.49
N ASP A 43 -9.14 1.88 -9.95
CA ASP A 43 -9.35 1.58 -11.38
C ASP A 43 -9.38 2.86 -12.25
N SER A 44 -9.53 4.03 -11.62
CA SER A 44 -9.64 5.32 -12.30
C SER A 44 -9.14 6.46 -11.43
N TYR A 45 -8.63 7.53 -12.06
CA TYR A 45 -8.24 8.77 -11.41
C TYR A 45 -9.11 9.92 -11.89
N VAL A 46 -9.39 10.88 -10.99
CA VAL A 46 -9.99 12.16 -11.36
C VAL A 46 -8.87 13.18 -11.52
N VAL A 47 -8.78 13.80 -12.69
CA VAL A 47 -7.75 14.80 -13.01
C VAL A 47 -8.41 16.17 -13.15
N ALA A 48 -7.88 17.18 -12.44
CA ALA A 48 -8.29 18.57 -12.58
C ALA A 48 -7.35 19.28 -13.56
N THR A 49 -7.92 19.98 -14.55
CA THR A 49 -7.24 20.47 -15.75
C THR A 49 -7.89 21.80 -16.19
N ASP A 50 -7.15 22.74 -16.78
CA ASP A 50 -7.66 24.02 -17.32
C ASP A 50 -7.86 23.93 -18.84
N THR A 51 -9.09 24.09 -19.33
CA THR A 51 -9.41 23.89 -20.75
C THR A 51 -9.15 25.12 -21.62
N ALA A 52 -8.49 26.16 -21.11
CA ALA A 52 -8.23 27.40 -21.82
C ALA A 52 -6.78 27.56 -22.32
N PHE A 53 -5.98 26.49 -22.34
CA PHE A 53 -4.54 26.58 -22.60
C PHE A 53 -4.06 25.73 -23.78
N VAL A 54 -4.37 26.21 -25.00
CA VAL A 54 -3.88 25.64 -26.25
C VAL A 54 -2.34 25.77 -26.33
N PRO A 55 -1.58 24.73 -26.75
CA PRO A 55 -2.02 23.41 -27.23
C PRO A 55 -1.97 22.30 -26.16
N PHE A 56 -1.83 22.65 -24.89
CA PHE A 56 -1.59 21.71 -23.79
C PHE A 56 -2.87 21.04 -23.32
N GLU A 57 -3.92 21.82 -23.08
CA GLU A 57 -5.21 21.33 -22.61
C GLU A 57 -6.32 22.28 -23.08
N PHE A 58 -7.25 21.76 -23.87
CA PHE A 58 -8.37 22.53 -24.40
C PHE A 58 -9.54 21.62 -24.81
N GLU A 59 -10.69 22.23 -25.07
CA GLU A 59 -11.88 21.54 -25.60
C GLU A 59 -12.01 21.80 -27.11
N GLU A 60 -12.15 20.72 -27.89
CA GLU A 60 -12.46 20.77 -29.33
C GLU A 60 -13.61 19.79 -29.60
N ASP A 61 -14.68 20.26 -30.26
CA ASP A 61 -15.88 19.46 -30.56
C ASP A 61 -16.54 18.76 -29.35
N GLY A 62 -16.33 19.29 -28.14
CA GLY A 62 -16.85 18.71 -26.89
C GLY A 62 -15.96 17.64 -26.27
N GLU A 63 -14.75 17.45 -26.80
CA GLU A 63 -13.76 16.50 -26.30
C GLU A 63 -12.56 17.26 -25.70
N TYR A 64 -12.02 16.75 -24.57
CA TYR A 64 -10.76 17.25 -24.03
C TYR A 64 -9.61 16.73 -24.88
N VAL A 65 -8.77 17.63 -25.38
CA VAL A 65 -7.64 17.34 -26.25
C VAL A 65 -6.42 18.18 -25.86
N GLY A 66 -5.25 17.79 -26.35
CA GLY A 66 -3.99 18.50 -26.13
C GLY A 66 -2.92 17.62 -25.50
N PHE A 67 -1.69 18.14 -25.44
CA PHE A 67 -0.53 17.40 -24.96
C PHE A 67 -0.68 16.84 -23.53
N ASP A 68 -1.32 17.59 -22.63
CA ASP A 68 -1.53 17.16 -21.25
C ASP A 68 -2.59 16.05 -21.18
N ILE A 69 -3.60 16.09 -22.05
CA ILE A 69 -4.60 15.03 -22.19
C ILE A 69 -3.98 13.75 -22.76
N ASP A 70 -3.05 13.87 -23.71
CA ASP A 70 -2.32 12.72 -24.26
C ASP A 70 -1.52 12.00 -23.17
N ILE A 71 -0.83 12.75 -22.29
CA ILE A 71 -0.08 12.18 -21.16
C ILE A 71 -0.99 11.48 -20.15
N ILE A 72 -2.18 12.03 -19.88
CA ILE A 72 -3.13 11.43 -18.94
C ILE A 72 -3.64 10.07 -19.44
N ASN A 73 -3.67 9.87 -20.76
CA ASN A 73 -4.22 8.67 -21.40
C ASN A 73 -3.18 7.59 -21.77
N GLU A 74 -1.89 7.81 -21.49
CA GLU A 74 -0.79 6.84 -21.69
C GLU A 74 -0.42 6.11 -20.39
#